data_AF-A0A960Y592-F1
#
_entry.id   AF-A0A960Y592-F1
#
_cell.length_a   1.000
_cell.length_b   1.000
_cell.length_c   1.000
_cell.angle_alpha   90.00
_cell.angle_beta   90.00
_cell.angle_gamma   90.00
#
_symmetry.space_group_name_H-M   'P 1'
#
loop_
_entity.id
_entity.type
_entity.pdbx_description
1 polymer ?
#
loop_
_entity_poly.entity_id
_entity_poly.type
_entity_poly.pdbx_seq_one_letter_code
_entity_poly.pdbx_strand_id
1 'polypeptide(L)'
;MTSSLDVRPGERGPAAAMTLAVALVLLAYYFLKPARDSLFLAQASPAQLPLAFVVSALVAAPVAGLHARLARRWPLPRVTVLTLALLAATLPPLRLLLETDLPGVPYLLYAWAGLVG
;
A
#
# COMPACT_ATOMS: atom_id res chain seq x y z
N MET A 1 -23.29 12.52 29.39
CA MET A 1 -22.42 12.89 28.25
C MET A 1 -22.14 11.62 27.47
N THR A 2 -22.83 11.40 26.37
CA THR A 2 -22.68 10.21 25.52
C THR A 2 -21.36 10.32 24.77
N SER A 3 -20.39 9.47 25.11
CA SER A 3 -19.21 9.26 24.27
C SER A 3 -19.70 8.88 22.88
N SER A 4 -19.44 9.71 21.87
CA SER A 4 -19.86 9.49 20.47
C SER A 4 -19.19 8.28 19.80
N LEU A 5 -18.28 7.63 20.52
CA LEU A 5 -17.63 6.38 20.13
C LEU A 5 -18.28 5.24 20.92
N ASP A 6 -19.19 4.52 20.27
CA ASP A 6 -19.84 3.31 20.79
C ASP A 6 -18.87 2.11 20.78
N VAL A 7 -17.75 2.26 21.49
CA VAL A 7 -16.70 1.21 21.60
C VAL A 7 -16.95 0.44 22.89
N ARG A 8 -17.23 -0.86 22.75
CA ARG A 8 -17.54 -1.71 23.90
C ARG A 8 -16.33 -1.88 24.83
N PRO A 9 -16.53 -2.03 26.14
CA PRO A 9 -15.46 -2.41 27.07
C PRO A 9 -14.83 -3.74 26.62
N GLY A 10 -13.53 -3.72 26.32
CA GLY A 10 -12.80 -4.87 25.76
C GLY A 10 -12.38 -4.72 24.29
N GLU A 11 -13.04 -3.84 23.53
CA GLU A 11 -12.72 -3.60 22.11
C GLU A 11 -11.74 -2.44 21.89
N ARG A 12 -11.49 -1.63 22.93
CA ARG A 12 -10.66 -0.42 22.87
C ARG A 12 -9.23 -0.68 22.39
N GLY A 13 -8.60 -1.74 22.88
CA GLY A 13 -7.23 -2.10 22.50
C GLY A 13 -7.13 -2.47 21.01
N PRO A 14 -7.89 -3.47 20.54
CA PRO A 14 -7.94 -3.82 19.13
C PRO A 14 -8.36 -2.66 18.22
N ALA A 15 -9.34 -1.85 18.63
CA ALA A 15 -9.78 -0.68 17.87
C ALA A 15 -8.66 0.36 17.75
N ALA A 16 -7.97 0.71 18.85
CA ALA A 16 -6.84 1.62 18.83
C ALA A 16 -5.69 1.10 17.96
N ALA A 17 -5.39 -0.21 18.03
CA ALA A 17 -4.35 -0.84 17.24
C ALA A 17 -4.67 -0.80 15.74
N MET A 18 -5.92 -1.09 15.33
CA MET A 18 -6.33 -0.99 13.93
C MET A 18 -6.37 0.46 13.43
N THR A 19 -6.87 1.39 14.25
CA THR A 19 -6.82 2.82 13.93
C THR A 19 -5.39 3.29 13.69
N LEU A 20 -4.46 2.91 14.58
CA LEU A 20 -3.05 3.26 14.43
C LEU A 20 -2.44 2.60 13.18
N ALA A 21 -2.73 1.32 12.94
CA ALA A 21 -2.23 0.61 11.75
C ALA A 21 -2.69 1.29 10.46
N VAL A 22 -3.99 1.61 10.35
CA VAL A 22 -4.54 2.33 9.19
C VAL A 22 -3.94 3.72 9.08
N ALA A 23 -3.83 4.47 10.18
CA ALA A 23 -3.24 5.80 10.19
C ALA A 23 -1.79 5.80 9.68
N LEU A 24 -0.97 4.82 10.10
CA LEU A 24 0.40 4.68 9.66
C LEU A 24 0.51 4.30 8.17
N VAL A 25 -0.34 3.37 7.70
CA VAL A 25 -0.38 3.00 6.28
C VAL A 25 -0.80 4.20 5.42
N LEU A 26 -1.84 4.93 5.83
CA LEU A 26 -2.29 6.13 5.13
C LEU A 26 -1.22 7.23 5.16
N LEU A 27 -0.54 7.43 6.29
CA LEU A 27 0.56 8.38 6.39
C LEU A 27 1.67 8.04 5.38
N ALA A 28 2.10 6.78 5.33
CA ALA A 28 3.08 6.31 4.37
C ALA A 28 2.61 6.50 2.92
N TYR A 29 1.34 6.15 2.62
CA TYR A 29 0.74 6.36 1.31
C TYR A 29 0.72 7.83 0.89
N TYR A 30 0.38 8.75 1.80
CA TYR A 30 0.33 10.17 1.50
C TYR A 30 1.69 10.78 1.22
N PHE A 31 2.79 10.24 1.77
CA PHE A 31 4.14 10.62 1.34
C PHE A 31 4.51 9.98 0.01
N LEU A 32 4.09 8.73 -0.20
CA LEU A 32 4.45 7.96 -1.37
C LEU A 32 3.77 8.46 -2.66
N LYS A 33 2.53 8.93 -2.57
CA LYS A 33 1.77 9.46 -3.72
C LYS A 33 2.46 10.65 -4.42
N PRO A 34 2.84 11.74 -3.74
CA PRO A 34 3.57 12.83 -4.40
C PRO A 34 4.99 12.41 -4.82
N ALA A 35 5.65 11.54 -4.05
CA ALA A 35 6.97 11.04 -4.38
C ALA A 35 6.98 10.22 -5.69
N ARG A 36 6.02 9.29 -5.86
CA ARG A 36 5.91 8.47 -7.08
C ARG A 36 5.57 9.33 -8.29
N ASP A 37 4.65 10.28 -8.14
CA ASP A 37 4.17 11.10 -9.25
C ASP A 37 5.30 12.04 -9.72
N SER A 38 6.04 12.63 -8.78
CA SER A 38 7.20 13.47 -9.08
C SER A 38 8.34 12.67 -9.73
N LEU A 39 8.64 11.48 -9.21
CA LEU A 39 9.70 10.62 -9.77
C LEU A 39 9.33 10.11 -11.17
N PHE A 40 8.07 9.73 -11.38
CA PHE A 40 7.59 9.30 -12.69
C PHE A 40 7.68 10.43 -13.71
N LEU A 41 7.23 11.64 -13.36
CA LEU A 41 7.30 12.78 -14.28
C LEU A 41 8.73 13.29 -14.51
N ALA A 42 9.66 13.02 -13.58
CA ALA A 42 11.08 13.34 -13.75
C ALA A 42 11.81 12.35 -14.69
N GLN A 43 11.41 11.08 -14.69
CA GLN A 43 12.11 10.01 -15.42
C GLN A 43 11.36 9.50 -16.66
N ALA A 44 10.05 9.72 -16.74
CA ALA A 44 9.18 9.24 -17.81
C ALA A 44 8.31 10.38 -18.35
N SER A 45 7.82 10.20 -19.58
CA SER A 45 6.96 11.21 -20.20
C SER A 45 5.56 11.20 -19.55
N PRO A 46 4.93 12.37 -19.34
CA PRO A 46 3.53 12.45 -18.89
C PRO A 46 2.56 11.66 -19.79
N ALA A 47 2.87 11.52 -21.08
CA ALA A 47 2.07 10.75 -22.04
C ALA A 47 2.02 9.24 -21.70
N GLN A 48 2.91 8.76 -20.84
CA GLN A 48 2.99 7.35 -20.42
C GLN A 48 2.22 7.06 -19.12
N LEU A 49 1.61 8.06 -18.49
CA LEU A 49 0.74 7.87 -17.32
C LEU A 49 -0.39 6.86 -17.55
N PRO A 50 -1.09 6.83 -18.71
CA PRO A 50 -2.10 5.82 -18.97
C PRO A 50 -1.53 4.40 -18.90
N LEU A 51 -0.31 4.19 -19.40
CA LEU A 51 0.36 2.90 -19.34
C LEU A 51 0.70 2.53 -17.88
N ALA A 52 1.16 3.49 -17.08
CA ALA A 52 1.39 3.27 -15.64
C ALA A 52 0.11 2.83 -14.92
N PHE A 53 -1.04 3.42 -15.24
CA PHE A 53 -2.33 2.97 -14.69
C PHE A 53 -2.72 1.56 -15.12
N VAL A 54 -2.46 1.17 -16.38
CA VAL A 54 -2.69 -0.20 -16.85
C VAL A 54 -1.81 -1.19 -16.10
N VAL A 55 -0.52 -0.88 -15.93
CA VAL A 55 0.40 -1.72 -15.13
C VAL A 55 -0.07 -1.83 -13.68
N SER A 56 -0.47 -0.72 -13.06
CA SER A 56 -1.06 -0.73 -11.72
C SER A 56 -2.28 -1.63 -11.62
N ALA A 57 -3.20 -1.57 -12.57
CA ALA A 57 -4.39 -2.42 -12.59
C ALA A 57 -4.05 -3.91 -12.75
N LEU A 58 -3.12 -4.23 -13.64
CA LEU A 58 -2.64 -5.60 -13.88
C LEU A 58 -1.98 -6.21 -12.65
N VAL A 59 -1.32 -5.40 -11.82
CA VAL A 59 -0.70 -5.86 -10.56
C VAL A 59 -1.72 -5.87 -9.41
N ALA A 60 -2.56 -4.84 -9.30
CA ALA A 60 -3.51 -4.68 -8.21
C ALA A 60 -4.61 -5.75 -8.23
N ALA A 61 -5.16 -6.09 -9.40
CA ALA A 61 -6.22 -7.08 -9.52
C ALA A 61 -5.84 -8.46 -8.94
N PRO A 62 -4.72 -9.10 -9.32
CA PRO A 62 -4.34 -10.38 -8.74
C PRO A 62 -3.97 -10.26 -7.26
N VAL A 63 -3.31 -9.19 -6.83
CA VAL A 63 -2.94 -8.97 -5.42
C VAL A 63 -4.18 -8.82 -4.55
N ALA A 64 -5.15 -7.98 -4.96
CA ALA A 64 -6.42 -7.82 -4.27
C ALA A 64 -7.22 -9.13 -4.24
N GLY A 65 -7.22 -9.89 -5.34
CA GLY A 65 -7.84 -11.21 -5.41
C GLY A 65 -7.21 -12.21 -4.43
N LEU A 66 -5.88 -12.24 -4.32
CA LEU A 66 -5.16 -13.07 -3.36
C LEU A 66 -5.44 -12.64 -1.92
N HIS A 67 -5.38 -11.34 -1.64
CA HIS A 67 -5.69 -10.79 -0.32
C HIS A 67 -7.11 -11.14 0.11
N ALA A 68 -8.11 -11.00 -0.77
CA ALA A 68 -9.48 -11.38 -0.50
C ALA A 68 -9.64 -12.89 -0.25
N ARG A 69 -8.88 -13.74 -0.96
CA ARG A 69 -8.87 -15.20 -0.71
C ARG A 69 -8.27 -15.54 0.65
N LEU A 70 -7.18 -14.89 1.04
CA LEU A 70 -6.54 -15.07 2.35
C LEU A 70 -7.44 -14.59 3.49
N ALA A 71 -8.06 -13.41 3.33
CA ALA A 71 -9.01 -12.84 4.29
C ALA A 71 -10.22 -13.73 4.56
N ARG A 72 -10.66 -14.54 3.58
CA ARG A 72 -11.73 -15.53 3.77
C ARG A 72 -11.29 -16.82 4.47
N ARG A 73 -10.01 -17.18 4.36
CA ARG A 73 -9.48 -18.45 4.89
C ARG A 73 -8.84 -18.32 6.27
N TRP A 74 -8.30 -17.16 6.58
CA TRP A 74 -7.51 -16.92 7.79
C TRP A 74 -8.13 -15.85 8.68
N PRO A 75 -7.86 -15.89 10.00
CA PRO A 75 -8.36 -14.87 10.92
C PRO A 75 -7.78 -13.50 10.57
N LEU A 76 -8.62 -12.46 10.65
CA LEU A 76 -8.27 -11.08 10.26
C LEU A 76 -6.94 -10.58 10.84
N PRO A 77 -6.61 -10.77 12.14
CA PRO A 77 -5.34 -10.30 12.69
C PRO A 77 -4.12 -10.92 11.99
N ARG A 78 -4.20 -12.21 11.61
CA ARG A 78 -3.10 -12.89 10.91
C ARG A 78 -2.92 -12.33 9.51
N VAL A 79 -4.01 -12.05 8.80
CA VAL A 79 -3.97 -11.46 7.46
C VAL A 79 -3.41 -10.04 7.53
N THR A 80 -3.87 -9.22 8.48
CA THR A 80 -3.36 -7.86 8.67
C THR A 80 -1.87 -7.83 8.97
N VAL A 81 -1.40 -8.65 9.93
CA VAL A 81 0.04 -8.72 10.26
C VAL A 81 0.85 -9.19 9.07
N LEU A 82 0.38 -10.20 8.34
CA LEU A 82 1.06 -10.67 7.14
C LEU A 82 1.12 -9.58 6.06
N THR A 83 0.02 -8.88 5.79
CA THR A 83 -0.01 -7.79 4.81
C THR A 83 0.96 -6.68 5.17
N LEU A 84 0.99 -6.27 6.45
CA LEU A 84 1.95 -5.26 6.94
C LEU A 84 3.39 -5.76 6.85
N ALA A 85 3.65 -7.02 7.19
CA ALA A 85 4.98 -7.62 7.09
C ALA A 85 5.46 -7.72 5.63
N LEU A 86 4.59 -8.12 4.71
CA LEU A 86 4.87 -8.16 3.27
C LEU A 86 5.14 -6.74 2.73
N LEU A 87 4.33 -5.77 3.12
CA LEU A 87 4.54 -4.37 2.74
C LEU A 87 5.91 -3.87 3.25
N ALA A 88 6.23 -4.11 4.52
CA ALA A 88 7.54 -3.75 5.07
C ALA A 88 8.70 -4.48 4.36
N ALA A 89 8.52 -5.76 4.02
CA ALA A 89 9.51 -6.55 3.30
C ALA A 89 9.75 -6.08 1.86
N THR A 90 8.83 -5.30 1.27
CA THR A 90 9.06 -4.69 -0.05
C THR A 90 9.96 -3.45 -0.01
N LEU A 91 10.19 -2.84 1.17
CA LEU A 91 10.98 -1.61 1.28
C LEU A 91 12.47 -1.80 0.92
N PRO A 92 13.19 -2.85 1.40
CA PRO A 92 14.59 -3.06 1.01
C PRO A 92 14.81 -3.24 -0.51
N PRO A 93 14.05 -4.10 -1.24
CA PRO A 93 14.24 -4.24 -2.67
C PRO A 93 13.86 -2.98 -3.44
N LEU A 94 12.87 -2.20 -2.98
CA LEU A 94 12.55 -0.89 -3.58
C LEU A 94 13.71 0.09 -3.45
N ARG A 95 14.36 0.13 -2.28
CA ARG A 95 15.54 0.97 -2.09
C ARG A 95 16.64 0.62 -3.08
N LEU A 96 16.94 -0.67 -3.25
CA LEU A 96 17.94 -1.14 -4.21
C LEU A 96 17.52 -0.82 -5.65
N LEU A 97 16.23 -0.95 -5.98
CA LEU A 97 15.72 -0.66 -7.31
C LEU A 97 15.84 0.84 -7.66
N LEU A 98 15.66 1.73 -6.69
CA LEU A 98 15.83 3.17 -6.87
C LEU A 98 17.29 3.57 -7.16
N GLU A 99 18.27 2.74 -6.81
CA GLU A 99 19.67 2.94 -7.16
C GLU A 99 19.98 2.51 -8.61
N THR A 100 19.01 1.90 -9.31
CA THR A 100 19.16 1.49 -10.71
C THR A 100 18.47 2.47 -11.66
N ASP A 101 19.18 2.92 -12.70
CA ASP A 101 18.64 3.79 -13.76
C ASP A 101 17.87 3.00 -14.84
N LEU A 102 17.14 1.95 -14.45
CA LEU A 102 16.40 1.14 -15.40
C LEU A 102 15.09 1.84 -15.81
N PRO A 103 14.72 1.83 -17.12
CA PRO A 103 13.55 2.57 -17.61
C PRO A 103 12.21 2.03 -17.11
N GLY A 104 12.18 0.81 -16.56
CA GLY A 104 10.98 0.21 -15.97
C GLY A 104 10.70 0.59 -14.52
N VAL A 105 11.68 1.19 -13.82
CA VAL A 105 11.58 1.50 -12.38
C VAL A 105 10.42 2.44 -12.06
N PRO A 106 10.17 3.53 -12.83
CA PRO A 106 9.05 4.42 -12.57
C PRO A 106 7.70 3.70 -12.62
N TYR A 107 7.49 2.81 -13.59
CA TYR A 107 6.24 2.06 -13.74
C TYR A 107 6.01 1.08 -12.59
N LEU A 108 7.06 0.34 -12.21
CA LEU A 108 6.98 -0.61 -11.11
C LEU A 108 6.73 0.11 -9.78
N LEU A 109 7.38 1.24 -9.55
CA LEU A 109 7.17 2.05 -8.35
C LEU A 109 5.77 2.67 -8.32
N TYR A 110 5.26 3.10 -9.48
CA TYR A 110 3.90 3.62 -9.61
C TYR A 110 2.85 2.55 -9.25
N ALA A 111 3.03 1.34 -9.78
CA ALA A 111 2.17 0.20 -9.51
C ALA A 111 2.25 -0.25 -8.05
N TRP A 112 3.47 -0.38 -7.50
CA TRP A 112 3.67 -0.74 -6.10
C TRP A 112 3.03 0.28 -5.16
N ALA A 113 3.23 1.58 -5.40
CA ALA A 113 2.62 2.62 -4.59
C ALA A 113 1.09 2.62 -4.66
N GLY A 114 0.52 2.22 -5.79
CA GLY A 114 -0.93 2.00 -5.93
C GLY A 114 -1.47 0.79 -5.16
N LEU A 115 -0.62 -0.15 -4.72
CA LEU A 115 -1.03 -1.24 -3.84
C LEU A 115 -1.14 -0.80 -2.37
N VAL A 116 -0.39 0.25 -1.99
CA VAL A 116 -0.37 0.77 -0.61
C VAL A 116 -1.64 1.57 -0.29
N GLY A 117 -2.27 2.19 -1.29
CA GLY A 117 -3.49 2.98 -1.13
C GLY A 117 -4.27 3.23 -2.41
#